data_AF-A0A062X8T4-F1
#
_entry.id   AF-A0A062X8T4-F1
#
_cell.length_a   1.000
_cell.length_b   1.000
_cell.length_c   1.000
_cell.angle_alpha   90.00
_cell.angle_beta   90.00
_cell.angle_gamma   90.00
#
_symmetry.space_group_name_H-M   'P 1'
#
loop_
_entity.id
_entity.type
_entity.pdbx_description
1 polymer ?
#
loop_
_entity_poly.entity_id
_entity_poly.type
_entity_poly.pdbx_seq_one_letter_code
_entity_poly.pdbx_strand_id
1 'polypeptide(L)'
;MHNPDWSERQARVIGAEIRRQRTRLGLSAQQVADRCSELGLQISRSLIANTENERRPGVTVAELVVLAAVLGVPPLQLLYPLGHVETVEAMPGRVVPTWDAARWFAGDASPDGLPPWAQVSTQEIFRRHAAEINYTIAARGEAERVAERVASARARMVPGGVSDGEYHAARMAASRALESATSERFIAEKTARRAAQYLKRLRDAIRATGLTPPPLPPSLADVDSLDPGMPENVGGGPAPSGSDWLRVLLSEPEEGE
;
A
#
# COMPACT_ATOMS: atom_id res chain seq x y z
N MET A 1 7.79 -9.55 -34.80
CA MET A 1 8.13 -8.27 -35.46
C MET A 1 8.51 -7.28 -34.39
N HIS A 2 9.78 -6.86 -34.34
CA HIS A 2 10.18 -5.67 -33.60
C HIS A 2 9.48 -4.51 -34.30
N ASN A 3 8.62 -3.77 -33.61
CA ASN A 3 8.10 -2.51 -34.13
C ASN A 3 8.99 -1.40 -33.57
N PRO A 4 10.15 -1.08 -34.20
CA PRO A 4 11.08 -0.06 -33.70
C PRO A 4 10.37 1.28 -33.44
N ASP A 5 9.31 1.53 -34.21
CA ASP A 5 8.44 2.71 -34.11
C ASP A 5 7.77 2.84 -32.72
N TRP A 6 7.42 1.74 -32.05
CA TRP A 6 6.83 1.81 -30.71
C TRP A 6 7.84 2.27 -29.65
N SER A 7 9.05 1.69 -29.65
CA SER A 7 10.11 2.08 -28.71
C SER A 7 10.54 3.53 -28.92
N GLU A 8 10.61 3.98 -30.17
CA GLU A 8 10.87 5.38 -30.51
C GLU A 8 9.73 6.31 -30.05
N ARG A 9 8.46 5.94 -30.23
CA ARG A 9 7.32 6.69 -29.67
C ARG A 9 7.38 6.78 -28.15
N GLN A 10 7.69 5.69 -27.45
CA GLN A 10 7.89 5.73 -25.99
C GLN A 10 9.04 6.64 -25.58
N ALA A 11 10.18 6.58 -26.29
CA ALA A 11 11.31 7.47 -26.03
C ALA A 11 10.94 8.96 -26.20
N ARG A 12 10.11 9.28 -27.19
CA ARG A 12 9.57 10.62 -27.40
C ARG A 12 8.68 11.09 -26.25
N VAL A 13 7.79 10.23 -25.76
CA VAL A 13 6.99 10.51 -24.55
C VAL A 13 7.92 10.85 -23.39
N ILE A 14 8.89 9.98 -23.09
CA ILE A 14 9.83 10.18 -21.99
C ILE A 14 10.63 11.49 -22.16
N GLY A 15 11.10 11.78 -23.37
CA GLY A 15 11.81 13.03 -23.69
C GLY A 15 10.97 14.28 -23.44
N ALA A 16 9.69 14.26 -23.83
CA ALA A 16 8.76 15.34 -23.57
C ALA A 16 8.49 15.53 -22.06
N GLU A 17 8.33 14.42 -21.32
CA GLU A 17 8.14 14.46 -19.86
C GLU A 17 9.38 15.02 -19.14
N ILE A 18 10.58 14.59 -19.53
CA ILE A 18 11.86 15.12 -19.00
C ILE A 18 11.93 16.63 -19.21
N ARG A 19 11.67 17.09 -20.45
CA ARG A 19 11.70 18.52 -20.78
C ARG A 19 10.70 19.30 -19.95
N ARG A 20 9.47 18.80 -19.78
CA ARG A 20 8.43 19.47 -18.98
C ARG A 20 8.85 19.59 -17.53
N GLN A 21 9.27 18.51 -16.89
CA GLN A 21 9.65 18.51 -15.48
C GLN A 21 10.89 19.38 -15.23
N ARG A 22 11.90 19.27 -16.11
CA ARG A 22 13.10 20.11 -16.05
C ARG A 22 12.74 21.60 -16.13
N THR A 23 11.89 21.98 -17.08
CA THR A 23 11.46 23.37 -17.29
C THR A 23 10.63 23.87 -16.11
N ARG A 24 9.72 23.05 -15.57
CA ARG A 24 8.94 23.37 -14.36
C ARG A 24 9.83 23.68 -13.15
N LEU A 25 10.96 22.99 -13.03
CA LEU A 25 11.95 23.20 -11.96
C LEU A 25 12.96 24.32 -12.25
N GLY A 26 12.90 24.97 -13.41
CA GLY A 26 13.86 26.00 -13.81
C GLY A 26 15.28 25.47 -14.03
N LEU A 27 15.45 24.17 -14.28
CA LEU A 27 16.75 23.53 -14.45
C LEU A 27 17.23 23.62 -15.90
N SER A 28 18.51 23.85 -16.10
CA SER A 28 19.18 23.66 -17.39
C SER A 28 19.49 22.17 -17.63
N ALA A 29 19.67 21.79 -18.89
CA ALA A 29 20.10 20.43 -19.22
C ALA A 29 21.48 20.08 -18.62
N GLN A 30 22.36 21.07 -18.42
CA GLN A 30 23.64 20.86 -17.75
C GLN A 30 23.44 20.52 -16.27
N GLN A 31 22.60 21.28 -15.56
CA GLN A 31 22.32 20.99 -14.15
C GLN A 31 21.69 19.62 -13.93
N VAL A 32 20.84 19.14 -14.87
CA VAL A 32 20.31 17.77 -14.81
C VAL A 32 21.43 16.75 -15.04
N ALA A 33 22.32 16.97 -16.01
CA ALA A 33 23.47 16.10 -16.27
C ALA A 33 24.41 16.00 -15.05
N ASP A 34 24.70 17.13 -14.42
CA ASP A 34 25.56 17.21 -13.23
C ASP A 34 24.94 16.40 -12.07
N ARG A 35 23.64 16.59 -11.81
CA ARG A 35 22.90 15.83 -10.78
C ARG A 35 22.80 14.33 -11.08
N CYS A 36 22.68 13.93 -12.35
CA CYS A 36 22.73 12.51 -12.71
C CYS A 36 24.11 11.91 -12.37
N SER A 37 25.16 12.68 -12.62
CA SER A 37 26.55 12.31 -12.33
C SER A 37 26.80 12.18 -10.83
N GLU A 38 26.21 13.05 -10.01
CA GLU A 38 26.22 12.95 -8.54
C GLU A 38 25.54 11.66 -8.02
N LEU A 39 24.55 11.14 -8.74
CA LEU A 39 23.90 9.85 -8.46
C LEU A 39 24.64 8.64 -9.08
N GLY A 40 25.80 8.85 -9.69
CA GLY A 40 26.65 7.78 -10.24
C GLY A 40 26.33 7.34 -11.66
N LEU A 41 25.39 8.00 -12.36
CA LEU A 41 25.10 7.73 -13.77
C LEU A 41 25.49 8.92 -14.65
N GLN A 42 26.55 8.74 -15.43
CA GLN A 42 27.05 9.78 -16.34
C GLN A 42 26.09 9.96 -17.54
N ILE A 43 25.24 10.97 -17.47
CA ILE A 43 24.35 11.39 -18.57
C ILE A 43 24.82 12.76 -19.04
N SER A 44 25.31 12.88 -20.28
CA SER A 44 25.80 14.17 -20.78
C SER A 44 24.65 15.15 -21.07
N ARG A 45 24.94 16.46 -20.99
CA ARG A 45 24.00 17.52 -21.43
C ARG A 45 23.48 17.28 -22.85
N SER A 46 24.36 16.84 -23.76
CA SER A 46 24.00 16.55 -25.15
C SER A 46 23.06 15.36 -25.26
N LEU A 47 23.23 14.33 -24.41
CA LEU A 47 22.33 13.18 -24.36
C LEU A 47 20.93 13.59 -23.90
N ILE A 48 20.83 14.44 -22.88
CA ILE A 48 19.57 15.01 -22.40
C ILE A 48 18.92 15.81 -23.53
N ALA A 49 19.66 16.73 -24.14
CA ALA A 49 19.16 17.55 -25.24
C ALA A 49 18.68 16.70 -26.43
N ASN A 50 19.38 15.62 -26.78
CA ASN A 50 18.96 14.72 -27.85
C ASN A 50 17.71 13.92 -27.47
N THR A 51 17.57 13.52 -26.20
CA THR A 51 16.36 12.85 -25.70
C THR A 51 15.15 13.78 -25.76
N GLU A 52 15.30 15.02 -25.28
CA GLU A 52 14.22 16.03 -25.26
C GLU A 52 13.80 16.53 -26.64
N ASN A 53 14.63 16.34 -27.68
CA ASN A 53 14.35 16.77 -29.04
C ASN A 53 14.12 15.57 -29.99
N GLU A 54 13.75 14.41 -29.44
CA GLU A 54 13.35 13.23 -30.23
C GLU A 54 14.45 12.65 -31.12
N ARG A 55 15.72 12.92 -30.80
CA ARG A 55 16.90 12.46 -31.57
C ARG A 55 17.51 11.16 -31.03
N ARG A 56 16.88 10.54 -30.02
CA ARG A 56 17.28 9.24 -29.49
C ARG A 56 16.13 8.24 -29.64
N PRO A 57 16.42 7.02 -30.12
CA PRO A 57 15.38 6.01 -30.33
C PRO A 57 14.96 5.28 -29.04
N GLY A 58 15.62 5.54 -27.91
CA GLY A 58 15.38 4.83 -26.67
C GLY A 58 15.91 5.57 -25.45
N VAL A 59 15.30 5.26 -24.31
CA VAL A 59 15.76 5.62 -22.97
C VAL A 59 15.88 4.32 -22.18
N THR A 60 17.03 4.09 -21.57
CA THR A 60 17.24 2.88 -20.76
C THR A 60 16.48 2.97 -19.43
N VAL A 61 16.22 1.84 -18.78
CA VAL A 61 15.60 1.82 -17.44
C VAL A 61 16.47 2.56 -16.42
N ALA A 62 17.80 2.44 -16.51
CA ALA A 62 18.72 3.17 -15.63
C ALA A 62 18.63 4.69 -15.83
N GLU A 63 18.60 5.16 -17.09
CA GLU A 63 18.38 6.57 -17.42
C GLU A 63 17.02 7.05 -16.87
N LEU A 64 15.94 6.29 -17.08
CA LEU A 64 14.60 6.62 -16.61
C LEU A 64 14.55 6.82 -15.08
N VAL A 65 15.10 5.88 -14.31
CA VAL A 65 15.10 5.92 -12.84
C VAL A 65 15.93 7.07 -12.31
N VAL A 66 17.15 7.27 -12.84
CA VAL A 66 18.02 8.37 -12.38
C VAL A 66 17.46 9.73 -12.77
N LEU A 67 16.95 9.90 -13.99
CA LEU A 67 16.34 11.16 -14.42
C LEU A 67 15.11 11.48 -13.57
N ALA A 68 14.27 10.49 -13.26
CA ALA A 68 13.12 10.67 -12.37
C ALA A 68 13.55 11.14 -10.97
N ALA A 69 14.60 10.52 -10.41
CA ALA A 69 15.16 10.91 -9.12
C ALA A 69 15.69 12.36 -9.13
N VAL A 70 16.44 12.76 -10.17
CA VAL A 70 16.96 14.13 -10.34
C VAL A 70 15.84 15.15 -10.52
N LEU A 71 14.76 14.77 -11.19
CA LEU A 71 13.59 15.62 -11.46
C LEU A 71 12.56 15.59 -10.32
N GLY A 72 12.79 14.81 -9.26
CA GLY A 72 11.91 14.74 -8.10
C GLY A 72 10.50 14.22 -8.41
N VAL A 73 10.40 13.28 -9.35
CA VAL A 73 9.12 12.65 -9.76
C VAL A 73 9.22 11.12 -9.72
N PRO A 74 8.11 10.39 -9.55
CA PRO A 74 8.11 8.94 -9.73
C PRO A 74 8.52 8.56 -11.17
N PRO A 75 9.31 7.49 -11.40
CA PRO A 75 9.70 7.06 -12.75
C PRO A 75 8.50 6.82 -13.70
N LEU A 76 7.40 6.31 -13.14
CA LEU A 76 6.12 6.13 -13.83
C LEU A 76 5.63 7.42 -14.51
N GLN A 77 5.85 8.58 -13.90
CA GLN A 77 5.39 9.87 -14.43
C GLN A 77 6.17 10.31 -15.67
N LEU A 78 7.41 9.83 -15.86
CA LEU A 78 8.16 10.06 -17.09
C LEU A 78 7.71 9.11 -18.22
N LEU A 79 7.11 7.97 -17.88
CA LEU A 79 6.66 6.98 -18.84
C LEU A 79 5.20 7.19 -19.26
N TYR A 80 4.35 7.59 -18.31
CA TYR A 80 2.92 7.79 -18.49
C TYR A 80 2.52 9.23 -18.13
N PRO A 81 2.27 10.10 -19.13
CA PRO A 81 1.93 11.52 -18.96
C PRO A 81 0.50 11.75 -18.41
N LEU A 82 0.23 11.24 -17.21
CA LEU A 82 -1.07 11.36 -16.54
C LEU A 82 -1.49 12.83 -16.39
N GLY A 83 -2.74 13.12 -16.75
CA GLY A 83 -3.32 14.46 -16.69
C GLY A 83 -2.90 15.39 -17.83
N HIS A 84 -2.06 14.95 -18.76
CA HIS A 84 -1.64 15.72 -19.94
C HIS A 84 -1.99 15.03 -21.25
N VAL A 85 -2.08 13.70 -21.24
CA VAL A 85 -2.48 12.89 -22.39
C VAL A 85 -3.55 11.91 -21.93
N GLU A 86 -4.65 11.83 -22.68
CA GLU A 86 -5.79 10.96 -22.34
C GLU A 86 -5.48 9.48 -22.55
N THR A 87 -4.76 9.14 -23.63
CA THR A 87 -4.45 7.76 -24.01
C THR A 87 -3.00 7.57 -24.42
N VAL A 88 -2.46 6.38 -24.18
CA VAL A 88 -1.08 6.00 -24.54
C VAL A 88 -1.03 4.61 -25.12
N GLU A 89 -0.05 4.37 -25.99
CA GLU A 89 0.27 3.04 -26.50
C GLU A 89 1.09 2.26 -25.46
N ALA A 90 0.42 1.56 -24.54
CA ALA A 90 1.05 0.85 -23.42
C ALA A 90 1.87 -0.38 -23.85
N MET A 91 1.49 -0.99 -24.96
CA MET A 91 2.19 -2.08 -25.65
C MET A 91 2.05 -1.89 -27.16
N PRO A 92 2.91 -2.48 -28.00
CA PRO A 92 2.80 -2.36 -29.46
C PRO A 92 1.37 -2.65 -29.96
N GLY A 93 0.75 -1.65 -30.57
CA GLY A 93 -0.62 -1.69 -31.11
C GLY A 93 -1.75 -1.60 -30.09
N ARG A 94 -1.46 -1.42 -28.80
CA ARG A 94 -2.47 -1.34 -27.72
C ARG A 94 -2.49 0.05 -27.11
N VAL A 95 -3.42 0.87 -27.60
CA VAL A 95 -3.72 2.19 -27.05
C VAL A 95 -4.82 2.06 -25.99
N VAL A 96 -4.56 2.56 -24.80
CA VAL A 96 -5.47 2.51 -23.64
C VAL A 96 -5.47 3.86 -22.91
N PRO A 97 -6.45 4.15 -22.04
CA PRO A 97 -6.39 5.32 -21.18
C PRO A 97 -5.08 5.37 -20.39
N THR A 98 -4.46 6.55 -20.30
CA THR A 98 -3.16 6.72 -19.65
C THR A 98 -3.19 6.25 -18.19
N TRP A 99 -4.33 6.44 -17.53
CA TRP A 99 -4.56 5.95 -16.16
C TRP A 99 -4.51 4.43 -16.06
N ASP A 100 -5.15 3.72 -16.99
CA ASP A 100 -5.17 2.26 -16.98
C ASP A 100 -3.79 1.67 -17.31
N ALA A 101 -3.05 2.29 -18.23
CA ALA A 101 -1.66 1.93 -18.51
C ALA A 101 -0.76 2.08 -17.27
N ALA A 102 -0.88 3.23 -16.59
CA ALA A 102 -0.13 3.52 -15.38
C ALA A 102 -0.45 2.53 -14.24
N ARG A 103 -1.75 2.25 -14.02
CA ARG A 103 -2.19 1.28 -13.02
C ARG A 103 -1.69 -0.12 -13.31
N TRP A 104 -1.75 -0.55 -14.56
CA TRP A 104 -1.19 -1.85 -14.95
C TRP A 104 0.31 -1.93 -14.67
N PHE A 105 1.07 -0.91 -15.08
CA PHE A 105 2.51 -0.90 -14.87
C PHE A 105 2.87 -0.89 -13.38
N ALA A 106 2.07 -0.21 -12.55
CA ALA A 106 2.20 -0.22 -11.10
C ALA A 106 1.70 -1.53 -10.43
N GLY A 107 1.11 -2.44 -11.21
CA GLY A 107 0.48 -3.69 -10.76
C GLY A 107 -0.82 -3.51 -9.97
N ASP A 108 -1.45 -2.35 -10.08
CA ASP A 108 -2.75 -2.01 -9.49
C ASP A 108 -3.93 -2.49 -10.33
N ALA A 109 -3.68 -2.99 -11.55
CA ALA A 109 -4.69 -3.51 -12.46
C ALA A 109 -4.09 -4.59 -13.36
N SER A 110 -4.94 -5.50 -13.84
CA SER A 110 -4.63 -6.32 -15.01
C SER A 110 -5.25 -5.65 -16.23
N PRO A 111 -4.52 -5.45 -17.34
CA PRO A 111 -5.11 -4.96 -18.57
C PRO A 111 -6.11 -5.99 -19.06
N ASP A 112 -7.19 -5.49 -19.64
CA ASP A 112 -8.23 -6.33 -20.21
C ASP A 112 -7.61 -7.31 -21.22
N GLY A 113 -7.94 -8.60 -21.05
CA GLY A 113 -7.47 -9.68 -21.90
C GLY A 113 -6.09 -10.24 -21.58
N LEU A 114 -5.53 -10.03 -20.37
CA LEU A 114 -4.44 -10.89 -19.92
C LEU A 114 -4.94 -12.32 -19.66
N PRO A 115 -4.08 -13.34 -19.89
CA PRO A 115 -4.47 -14.73 -19.73
C PRO A 115 -4.81 -15.06 -18.27
N PRO A 116 -5.64 -16.11 -18.03
CA PRO A 116 -6.15 -16.49 -16.69
C PRO A 116 -5.08 -16.76 -15.61
N TRP A 117 -3.82 -16.92 -15.99
CA TRP A 117 -2.70 -17.11 -15.07
C TRP A 117 -2.08 -15.78 -14.59
N ALA A 118 -2.62 -14.62 -14.99
CA ALA A 118 -2.43 -13.34 -14.33
C ALA A 118 -3.06 -13.42 -12.92
N GLN A 119 -2.38 -14.19 -12.09
CA GLN A 119 -2.68 -14.45 -10.70
C GLN A 119 -2.53 -13.14 -9.93
N VAL A 120 -3.06 -13.13 -8.70
CA VAL A 120 -2.73 -12.13 -7.69
C VAL A 120 -1.24 -11.81 -7.79
N SER A 121 -0.91 -10.57 -8.11
CA SER A 121 0.47 -10.15 -8.21
C SER A 121 1.10 -10.19 -6.82
N THR A 122 2.39 -10.52 -6.73
CA THR A 122 3.14 -10.37 -5.48
C THR A 122 2.97 -8.97 -4.89
N GLN A 123 2.84 -7.94 -5.74
CA GLN A 123 2.58 -6.57 -5.32
C GLN A 123 1.24 -6.42 -4.59
N GLU A 124 0.16 -7.07 -5.03
CA GLU A 124 -1.13 -7.05 -4.34
C GLU A 124 -1.02 -7.64 -2.94
N ILE A 125 -0.34 -8.77 -2.79
CA ILE A 125 -0.11 -9.41 -1.49
C ILE A 125 0.61 -8.45 -0.54
N PHE A 126 1.64 -7.77 -1.02
CA PHE A 126 2.42 -6.83 -0.23
C PHE A 126 1.64 -5.53 0.08
N ARG A 127 0.79 -5.06 -0.83
CA ARG A 127 -0.12 -3.91 -0.59
C ARG A 127 -1.11 -4.22 0.53
N ARG A 128 -1.75 -5.38 0.48
CA ARG A 128 -2.65 -5.81 1.57
C ARG A 128 -1.91 -6.00 2.89
N HIS A 129 -0.68 -6.53 2.85
CA HIS A 129 0.16 -6.63 4.04
C HIS A 129 0.45 -5.28 4.68
N ALA A 130 0.75 -4.26 3.87
CA ALA A 130 0.95 -2.90 4.36
C ALA A 130 -0.35 -2.26 4.90
N ALA A 131 -1.49 -2.47 4.23
CA ALA A 131 -2.79 -2.01 4.70
C ALA A 131 -3.15 -2.64 6.06
N GLU A 132 -2.92 -3.94 6.20
CA GLU A 132 -3.22 -4.68 7.42
C GLU A 132 -2.32 -4.27 8.59
N ILE A 133 -1.05 -3.93 8.35
CA ILE A 133 -0.19 -3.32 9.38
C ILE A 133 -0.85 -2.05 9.93
N ASN A 134 -1.29 -1.14 9.06
CA ASN A 134 -1.89 0.12 9.47
C ASN A 134 -3.20 -0.10 10.22
N TYR A 135 -4.04 -1.03 9.74
CA TYR A 135 -5.28 -1.40 10.41
C TYR A 135 -5.03 -2.00 11.80
N THR A 136 -4.07 -2.93 11.91
CA THR A 136 -3.72 -3.55 13.20
C THR A 136 -3.18 -2.53 14.20
N ILE A 137 -2.35 -1.58 13.75
CA ILE A 137 -1.86 -0.47 14.59
C ILE A 137 -3.04 0.37 15.10
N ALA A 138 -3.94 0.77 14.20
CA ALA A 138 -5.10 1.57 14.57
C ALA A 138 -6.01 0.82 15.56
N ALA A 139 -6.28 -0.46 15.32
CA ALA A 139 -7.11 -1.29 16.18
C ALA A 139 -6.50 -1.48 17.58
N ARG A 140 -5.19 -1.74 17.66
CA ARG A 140 -4.48 -1.83 18.95
C ARG A 140 -4.49 -0.49 19.70
N GLY A 141 -4.22 0.61 18.99
CA GLY A 141 -4.27 1.95 19.57
C GLY A 141 -5.66 2.29 20.13
N GLU A 142 -6.72 1.93 19.41
CA GLU A 142 -8.09 2.13 19.92
C GLU A 142 -8.39 1.26 21.15
N ALA A 143 -7.97 -0.01 21.14
CA ALA A 143 -8.11 -0.89 22.31
C ALA A 143 -7.42 -0.31 23.54
N GLU A 144 -6.22 0.25 23.39
CA GLU A 144 -5.48 0.94 24.46
C GLU A 144 -6.24 2.18 24.96
N ARG A 145 -6.73 3.04 24.06
CA ARG A 145 -7.51 4.24 24.44
C ARG A 145 -8.79 3.88 25.20
N VAL A 146 -9.50 2.84 24.76
CA VAL A 146 -10.70 2.39 25.45
C VAL A 146 -10.36 1.77 26.81
N ALA A 147 -9.25 1.04 26.93
CA ALA A 147 -8.76 0.53 28.21
C ALA A 147 -8.45 1.66 29.21
N GLU A 148 -7.81 2.76 28.77
CA GLU A 148 -7.57 3.95 29.59
C GLU A 148 -8.87 4.62 30.05
N ARG A 149 -9.87 4.72 29.16
CA ARG A 149 -11.20 5.23 29.52
C ARG A 149 -11.90 4.34 30.56
N VAL A 150 -11.82 3.02 30.42
CA VAL A 150 -12.36 2.08 31.42
C VAL A 150 -11.67 2.28 32.78
N ALA A 151 -10.34 2.40 32.78
CA ALA A 151 -9.58 2.66 34.01
C ALA A 151 -10.02 3.98 34.66
N SER A 152 -10.19 5.04 33.84
CA SER A 152 -10.66 6.35 34.29
C SER A 152 -12.09 6.32 34.83
N ALA A 153 -13.01 5.62 34.16
CA ALA A 153 -14.39 5.46 34.60
C ALA A 153 -14.46 4.69 35.93
N ARG A 154 -13.67 3.63 36.06
CA ARG A 154 -13.55 2.85 37.30
C ARG A 154 -12.98 3.68 38.45
N ALA A 155 -12.01 4.55 38.18
CA ALA A 155 -11.43 5.45 39.19
C ALA A 155 -12.40 6.52 39.70
N ARG A 156 -13.37 6.95 38.88
CA ARG A 156 -14.44 7.90 39.27
C ARG A 156 -15.57 7.27 40.08
N MET A 157 -15.55 5.95 40.27
CA MET A 157 -16.58 5.24 40.99
C MET A 157 -16.54 5.64 42.47
N VAL A 158 -17.63 6.23 42.98
CA VAL A 158 -17.69 6.79 44.34
C VAL A 158 -17.78 5.65 45.38
N PRO A 159 -16.86 5.57 46.37
CA PRO A 159 -16.96 4.60 47.45
C PRO A 159 -18.23 4.80 48.30
N GLY A 160 -18.71 3.71 48.93
CA GLY A 160 -19.94 3.70 49.74
C GLY A 160 -19.94 4.75 50.86
N GLY A 161 -20.98 5.59 50.90
CA GLY A 161 -21.23 6.61 51.92
C GLY A 161 -22.70 7.06 51.90
N VAL A 162 -23.16 7.74 52.97
CA VAL A 162 -24.58 7.99 53.28
C VAL A 162 -25.35 8.60 52.10
N SER A 163 -26.51 7.99 51.84
CA SER A 163 -27.42 8.22 50.72
C SER A 163 -28.20 9.53 50.86
N ASP A 164 -27.97 10.46 49.95
CA ASP A 164 -29.00 11.41 49.49
C ASP A 164 -29.23 11.22 47.97
N GLY A 165 -30.31 11.79 47.43
CA GLY A 165 -30.76 11.60 46.05
C GLY A 165 -29.68 11.91 45.00
N GLU A 166 -28.85 12.93 45.23
CA GLU A 166 -27.72 13.31 44.36
C GLU A 166 -26.63 12.24 44.31
N TYR A 167 -26.31 11.62 45.46
CA TYR A 167 -25.33 10.53 45.55
C TYR A 167 -25.78 9.30 44.75
N HIS A 168 -27.06 8.93 44.87
CA HIS A 168 -27.63 7.84 44.09
C HIS A 168 -27.58 8.11 42.59
N ALA A 169 -27.96 9.31 42.15
CA ALA A 169 -27.92 9.69 40.74
C ALA A 169 -26.49 9.67 40.17
N ALA A 170 -25.51 10.22 40.89
CA ALA A 170 -24.11 10.23 40.49
C ALA A 170 -23.53 8.79 40.39
N ARG A 171 -23.85 7.93 41.35
CA ARG A 171 -23.44 6.51 41.33
C ARG A 171 -24.03 5.75 40.14
N MET A 172 -25.31 5.96 39.83
CA MET A 172 -25.96 5.32 38.68
C MET A 172 -25.38 5.82 37.36
N ALA A 173 -25.06 7.12 37.24
CA ALA A 173 -24.39 7.66 36.08
C ALA A 173 -22.98 7.07 35.89
N ALA A 174 -22.20 6.94 36.96
CA ALA A 174 -20.88 6.32 36.93
C ALA A 174 -20.94 4.82 36.56
N SER A 175 -21.93 4.06 37.08
CA SER A 175 -22.14 2.64 36.72
C SER A 175 -22.41 2.48 35.23
N ARG A 176 -23.36 3.26 34.67
CA ARG A 176 -23.68 3.21 33.24
C ARG A 176 -22.49 3.57 32.37
N ALA A 177 -21.71 4.58 32.77
CA ALA A 177 -20.51 4.98 32.05
C ALA A 177 -19.44 3.87 32.06
N LEU A 178 -19.25 3.19 33.19
CA LEU A 178 -18.35 2.04 33.29
C LEU A 178 -18.83 0.86 32.43
N GLU A 179 -20.11 0.51 32.51
CA GLU A 179 -20.73 -0.57 31.72
C GLU A 179 -20.58 -0.35 30.21
N SER A 180 -20.86 0.87 29.73
CA SER A 180 -20.64 1.27 28.34
C SER A 180 -19.18 1.12 27.95
N ALA A 181 -18.27 1.69 28.75
CA ALA A 181 -16.85 1.64 28.46
C ALA A 181 -16.29 0.20 28.47
N THR A 182 -16.79 -0.68 29.35
CA THR A 182 -16.39 -2.10 29.37
C THR A 182 -16.90 -2.87 28.17
N SER A 183 -18.10 -2.56 27.69
CA SER A 183 -18.66 -3.16 26.46
C SER A 183 -17.85 -2.74 25.24
N GLU A 184 -17.54 -1.44 25.13
CA GLU A 184 -16.68 -0.90 24.07
C GLU A 184 -15.27 -1.51 24.11
N ARG A 185 -14.72 -1.72 25.31
CA ARG A 185 -13.40 -2.34 25.49
C ARG A 185 -13.36 -3.75 24.91
N PHE A 186 -14.38 -4.54 25.19
CA PHE A 186 -14.48 -5.90 24.68
C PHE A 186 -14.47 -5.91 23.14
N ILE A 187 -15.22 -5.01 22.51
CA ILE A 187 -15.26 -4.88 21.05
C ILE A 187 -13.89 -4.47 20.51
N ALA A 188 -13.28 -3.41 21.07
CA ALA A 188 -11.99 -2.92 20.60
C ALA A 188 -10.86 -3.96 20.76
N GLU A 189 -10.78 -4.65 21.90
CA GLU A 189 -9.81 -5.74 22.12
C GLU A 189 -10.03 -6.90 21.15
N LYS A 190 -11.29 -7.27 20.88
CA LYS A 190 -11.63 -8.32 19.90
C LYS A 190 -11.18 -7.93 18.49
N THR A 191 -11.43 -6.69 18.06
CA THR A 191 -11.00 -6.17 16.76
C THR A 191 -9.48 -6.17 16.65
N ALA A 192 -8.77 -5.65 17.66
CA ALA A 192 -7.31 -5.63 17.69
C ALA A 192 -6.69 -7.04 17.61
N ARG A 193 -7.29 -8.03 18.31
CA ARG A 193 -6.87 -9.43 18.24
C ARG A 193 -7.10 -10.02 16.85
N ARG A 194 -8.28 -9.79 16.25
CA ARG A 194 -8.62 -10.31 14.91
C ARG A 194 -7.69 -9.74 13.84
N ALA A 195 -7.44 -8.44 13.85
CA ALA A 195 -6.48 -7.78 12.96
C ALA A 195 -5.08 -8.41 13.07
N ALA A 196 -4.57 -8.55 14.30
CA ALA A 196 -3.25 -9.15 14.53
C ALA A 196 -3.17 -10.62 14.05
N GLN A 197 -4.24 -11.40 14.24
CA GLN A 197 -4.31 -12.79 13.75
C GLN A 197 -4.40 -12.85 12.22
N TYR A 198 -5.14 -11.95 11.57
CA TYR A 198 -5.22 -11.87 10.12
C TYR A 198 -3.86 -11.46 9.53
N LEU A 199 -3.18 -10.47 10.12
CA LEU A 199 -1.82 -10.08 9.75
C LEU A 199 -0.84 -11.26 9.84
N LYS A 200 -0.92 -12.06 10.91
CA LYS A 200 -0.10 -13.28 11.03
C LYS A 200 -0.40 -14.26 9.90
N ARG A 201 -1.68 -14.57 9.63
CA ARG A 201 -2.09 -15.49 8.56
C ARG A 201 -1.58 -15.03 7.19
N LEU A 202 -1.69 -13.74 6.90
CA LEU A 202 -1.17 -13.15 5.67
C LEU A 202 0.35 -13.31 5.55
N ARG A 203 1.09 -13.07 6.65
CA ARG A 203 2.55 -13.26 6.68
C ARG A 203 2.97 -14.71 6.50
N ASP A 204 2.23 -15.66 7.08
CA ASP A 204 2.48 -17.08 6.91
C ASP A 204 2.17 -17.54 5.49
N ALA A 205 1.12 -17.00 4.86
CA ALA A 205 0.83 -17.24 3.44
C ALA A 205 1.95 -16.72 2.53
N ILE A 206 2.49 -15.53 2.81
CA ILE A 206 3.67 -15.00 2.11
C ILE A 206 4.84 -15.98 2.23
N ARG A 207 5.15 -16.46 3.45
CA ARG A 207 6.23 -17.44 3.68
C ARG A 207 6.00 -18.77 2.97
N ALA A 208 4.76 -19.27 3.00
CA ALA A 208 4.39 -20.54 2.36
C ALA A 208 4.58 -20.52 0.83
N THR A 209 4.62 -19.34 0.22
CA THR A 209 4.93 -19.16 -1.20
C THR A 209 6.42 -18.91 -1.49
N GLY A 210 7.29 -19.08 -0.49
CA GLY A 210 8.74 -18.86 -0.62
C GLY A 210 9.14 -17.38 -0.64
N LEU A 211 8.22 -16.48 -0.31
CA LEU A 211 8.46 -15.04 -0.24
C LEU A 211 8.79 -14.61 1.19
N THR A 212 9.51 -13.50 1.32
CA THR A 212 9.82 -12.89 2.63
C THR A 212 8.84 -11.76 2.92
N PRO A 213 8.02 -11.83 3.98
CA PRO A 213 7.12 -10.74 4.30
C PRO A 213 7.90 -9.51 4.78
N PRO A 214 7.42 -8.29 4.47
CA PRO A 214 8.01 -7.05 4.98
C PRO A 214 8.16 -7.06 6.51
N PRO A 215 9.18 -6.38 7.08
CA PRO A 215 9.39 -6.35 8.52
C PRO A 215 8.20 -5.71 9.24
N LEU A 216 7.94 -6.17 10.46
CA LEU A 216 6.93 -5.57 11.32
C LEU A 216 7.52 -4.37 12.08
N PRO A 217 6.74 -3.31 12.30
CA PRO A 217 7.14 -2.25 13.21
C PRO A 217 7.20 -2.77 14.66
N PRO A 218 7.95 -2.10 15.57
CA PRO A 218 8.13 -2.56 16.95
C PRO A 218 6.83 -2.82 17.72
N SER A 219 5.77 -2.03 17.46
CA SER A 219 4.44 -2.18 18.08
C SER A 219 3.71 -3.47 17.71
N LEU A 220 4.18 -4.18 16.67
CA LEU A 220 3.62 -5.43 16.17
C LEU A 220 4.63 -6.58 16.22
N ALA A 221 5.75 -6.45 16.94
CA ALA A 221 6.82 -7.44 16.94
C ALA A 221 6.38 -8.85 17.43
N ASP A 222 5.30 -8.92 18.19
CA ASP A 222 4.71 -10.15 18.73
C ASP A 222 3.85 -10.92 17.70
N VAL A 223 3.45 -10.30 16.59
CA VAL A 223 2.44 -10.85 15.66
C VAL A 223 2.82 -12.23 15.11
N ASP A 224 4.10 -12.44 14.77
CA ASP A 224 4.57 -13.74 14.27
C ASP A 224 4.55 -14.86 15.32
N SER A 225 4.55 -14.49 16.60
CA SER A 225 4.56 -15.41 17.74
C SER A 225 3.18 -15.70 18.31
N LEU A 226 2.13 -15.05 17.78
CA LEU A 226 0.76 -15.30 18.24
C LEU A 226 0.38 -16.76 17.96
N ASP A 227 -0.36 -17.37 18.88
CA ASP A 227 -0.98 -18.68 18.63
C ASP A 227 -1.83 -18.59 17.35
N PRO A 228 -1.74 -19.53 16.39
CA PRO A 228 -2.50 -19.53 15.14
C PRO A 228 -3.98 -19.15 15.29
N GLY A 229 -4.59 -19.39 16.46
CA GLY A 229 -6.00 -19.16 16.68
C GLY A 229 -6.81 -20.19 15.87
N MET A 230 -7.88 -20.72 16.46
CA MET A 230 -8.71 -21.68 15.73
C MET A 230 -9.21 -21.03 14.44
N PRO A 231 -9.12 -21.69 13.27
CA PRO A 231 -9.76 -21.18 12.08
C PRO A 231 -11.27 -21.07 12.37
N GLU A 232 -11.84 -19.88 12.25
CA GLU A 232 -13.29 -19.71 12.16
C GLU A 232 -13.72 -20.38 10.84
N ASN A 233 -14.05 -21.67 10.93
CA ASN A 233 -14.79 -22.49 9.98
C ASN A 233 -14.48 -22.26 8.48
N VAL A 234 -13.26 -22.59 8.04
CA VAL A 234 -13.04 -22.93 6.62
C VAL A 234 -13.59 -24.34 6.44
N GLY A 235 -14.73 -24.47 5.76
CA GLY A 235 -15.45 -25.73 5.56
C GLY A 235 -14.51 -26.89 5.25
N GLY A 236 -14.72 -28.03 5.93
CA GLY A 236 -13.83 -29.18 6.01
C GLY A 236 -13.44 -29.82 4.67
N GLY A 237 -12.45 -29.22 4.01
CA GLY A 237 -11.71 -29.77 2.87
C GLY A 237 -10.20 -29.84 3.19
N PRO A 238 -9.42 -30.60 2.41
CA PRO A 238 -7.97 -30.64 2.55
C PRO A 238 -7.37 -29.24 2.42
N ALA A 239 -6.31 -28.96 3.19
CA ALA A 239 -5.65 -27.66 3.19
C ALA A 239 -5.29 -27.24 1.74
N PRO A 240 -5.73 -26.05 1.30
CA PRO A 240 -5.44 -25.58 -0.05
C PRO A 240 -3.93 -25.54 -0.33
N SER A 241 -3.54 -25.65 -1.61
CA SER A 241 -2.15 -25.42 -2.03
C SER A 241 -1.72 -23.97 -1.67
N GLY A 242 -0.41 -23.69 -1.62
CA GLY A 242 0.09 -22.34 -1.25
C GLY A 242 -0.50 -21.19 -2.08
N SER A 243 -0.83 -21.43 -3.36
CA SER A 243 -1.52 -20.48 -4.23
C SER A 243 -3.02 -20.37 -3.96
N ASP A 244 -3.65 -21.45 -3.50
CA ASP A 244 -5.07 -21.46 -3.17
C ASP A 244 -5.34 -20.75 -1.84
N TRP A 245 -4.40 -20.82 -0.88
CA TRP A 245 -4.48 -20.05 0.36
C TRP A 245 -4.48 -18.54 0.11
N LEU A 246 -3.63 -18.07 -0.79
CA LEU A 246 -3.63 -16.65 -1.19
C LEU A 246 -4.96 -16.30 -1.85
N ARG A 247 -5.48 -17.12 -2.76
CA ARG A 247 -6.79 -16.83 -3.36
C ARG A 247 -7.89 -16.74 -2.31
N VAL A 248 -7.98 -17.69 -1.39
CA VAL A 248 -8.97 -17.68 -0.30
C VAL A 248 -8.81 -16.44 0.56
N LEU A 249 -7.61 -16.20 1.10
CA LEU A 249 -7.32 -15.07 1.98
C LEU A 249 -7.55 -13.71 1.29
N LEU A 250 -7.46 -13.67 -0.04
CA LEU A 250 -7.67 -12.48 -0.84
C LEU A 250 -9.11 -12.31 -1.37
N SER A 251 -9.93 -13.35 -1.28
CA SER A 251 -11.34 -13.36 -1.69
C SER A 251 -12.32 -13.41 -0.53
N GLU A 252 -11.84 -13.55 0.72
CA GLU A 252 -12.65 -13.24 1.89
C GLU A 252 -13.13 -11.77 1.79
N PRO A 253 -14.45 -11.51 1.78
CA PRO A 253 -14.95 -10.16 1.90
C PRO A 253 -14.51 -9.61 3.27
N GLU A 254 -14.29 -8.30 3.35
CA GLU A 254 -14.40 -7.64 4.64
C GLU A 254 -15.83 -7.88 5.14
N GLU A 255 -16.03 -8.93 5.94
CA GLU A 255 -17.29 -9.17 6.62
C GLU A 255 -17.50 -8.01 7.59
N GLY A 256 -18.29 -7.06 7.11
CA GLY A 256 -18.93 -6.07 7.95
C GLY A 256 -19.94 -6.75 8.85
N GLU A 257 -19.74 -6.55 10.16
CA GLU A 257 -20.78 -6.33 11.16
C GLU A 257 -20.20 -5.48 12.31
#